data_AF-A0A1M6KQ78-F1
#
_entry.id   AF-A0A1M6KQ78-F1
#
_cell.length_a   1.000
_cell.length_b   1.000
_cell.length_c   1.000
_cell.angle_alpha   90.00
_cell.angle_beta   90.00
_cell.angle_gamma   90.00
#
_symmetry.space_group_name_H-M   'P 1'
#
loop_
_entity.id
_entity.type
_entity.pdbx_description
1 polymer ?
#
loop_
_entity_poly.entity_id
_entity_poly.type
_entity_poly.pdbx_seq_one_letter_code
_entity_poly.pdbx_strand_id
1 'polypeptide(L)'
;MNKLVLKDYDYVKGNTALQPKKKETNHEVDKQYEKLKKSKLERKNRLKNQRRKTRAEILQIGALIFVLGMIAIWRDTNVYSMRNNLSNTNKQISEVSSDNEALRVEILKASSLGNVKKTSENDLNMVIPTKENIVKVDLTKDNFKKQENKPVKVTNNKSFIMNIKDALLK
;
A
#
# COMPACT_ATOMS: atom_id res chain seq x y z
N MET A 1 -56.82 92.34 71.92
CA MET A 1 -56.47 92.85 70.58
C MET A 1 -56.11 91.67 69.70
N ASN A 2 -56.94 91.33 68.70
CA ASN A 2 -56.72 90.24 67.75
C ASN A 2 -56.05 90.80 66.48
N LYS A 3 -54.95 90.17 66.01
CA LYS A 3 -54.34 90.48 64.71
C LYS A 3 -54.87 89.51 63.65
N LEU A 4 -55.52 90.05 62.62
CA LEU A 4 -55.96 89.34 61.42
C LEU A 4 -54.74 89.01 60.54
N VAL A 5 -54.61 87.75 60.13
CA VAL A 5 -53.62 87.29 59.17
C VAL A 5 -54.29 87.24 57.80
N LEU A 6 -53.90 88.16 56.91
CA LEU A 6 -54.26 88.13 55.49
C LEU A 6 -53.34 87.12 54.78
N LYS A 7 -53.93 86.17 54.07
CA LYS A 7 -53.24 85.12 53.33
C LYS A 7 -53.57 85.32 51.85
N ASP A 8 -52.63 85.86 51.09
CA ASP A 8 -52.79 86.08 49.65
C ASP A 8 -52.72 84.73 48.91
N TYR A 9 -53.67 84.51 48.00
CA TYR A 9 -53.72 83.32 47.14
C TYR A 9 -53.27 83.68 45.73
N ASP A 10 -52.19 83.06 45.26
CA ASP A 10 -51.76 83.12 43.86
C ASP A 10 -52.57 82.16 43.00
N TYR A 11 -53.31 82.71 42.03
CA TYR A 11 -54.03 81.93 41.01
C TYR A 11 -53.12 81.64 39.81
N VAL A 12 -52.85 80.36 39.55
CA VAL A 12 -52.11 79.93 38.34
C VAL A 12 -53.09 79.31 37.34
N LYS A 13 -53.36 80.02 36.23
CA LYS A 13 -54.06 79.47 35.05
C LYS A 13 -53.03 78.94 34.04
N GLY A 14 -52.88 77.61 33.94
CA GLY A 14 -52.03 76.96 32.92
C GLY A 14 -51.83 75.45 33.15
N ASN A 15 -51.43 74.72 32.10
CA ASN A 15 -51.26 73.26 32.08
C ASN A 15 -50.25 72.76 33.14
N THR A 16 -50.69 71.90 34.06
CA THR A 16 -49.90 71.30 35.15
C THR A 16 -49.04 70.12 34.68
N ALA A 17 -48.43 70.21 33.49
CA ALA A 17 -47.48 69.19 33.07
C ALA A 17 -46.20 69.34 33.91
N LEU A 18 -45.90 68.34 34.75
CA LEU A 18 -44.63 68.26 35.48
C LEU A 18 -43.48 68.34 34.47
N GLN A 19 -42.68 69.42 34.53
CA GLN A 19 -41.44 69.52 33.78
C GLN A 19 -40.52 68.37 34.21
N PRO A 20 -40.06 67.51 33.28
CA PRO A 20 -39.25 66.36 33.65
C PRO A 20 -37.95 66.84 34.29
N LYS A 21 -37.74 66.51 35.57
CA LYS A 21 -36.47 66.77 36.25
C LYS A 21 -35.39 65.97 35.52
N LYS A 22 -34.39 66.67 34.95
CA LYS A 22 -33.18 66.02 34.46
C LYS A 22 -32.55 65.26 35.64
N LYS A 23 -32.37 63.94 35.48
CA LYS A 23 -31.59 63.17 36.45
C LYS A 23 -30.19 63.77 36.49
N GLU A 24 -29.74 64.21 37.66
CA GLU A 24 -28.33 64.54 37.85
C GLU A 24 -27.54 63.26 37.60
N THR A 25 -26.79 63.25 36.49
CA THR A 25 -25.93 62.12 36.14
C THR A 25 -24.84 62.03 37.20
N ASN A 26 -25.03 61.16 38.17
CA ASN A 26 -24.00 60.89 39.16
C ASN A 26 -22.88 60.12 38.47
N HIS A 27 -21.87 60.86 38.00
CA HIS A 27 -20.80 60.38 37.15
C HIS A 27 -19.97 59.26 37.81
N GLU A 28 -19.99 59.17 39.14
CA GLU A 28 -19.36 58.09 39.89
C GLU A 28 -20.15 56.77 39.79
N VAL A 29 -21.48 56.84 39.83
CA VAL A 29 -22.37 55.66 39.72
C VAL A 29 -22.27 55.04 38.33
N ASP A 30 -22.22 55.84 37.28
CA ASP A 30 -22.04 55.34 35.90
C ASP A 30 -20.67 54.68 35.71
N LYS A 31 -19.59 55.26 36.27
CA LYS A 31 -18.25 54.65 36.24
C LYS A 31 -18.20 53.33 37.01
N GLN A 32 -18.89 53.23 38.14
CA GLN A 32 -19.03 51.98 38.91
C GLN A 32 -19.76 50.92 38.09
N TYR A 33 -20.85 51.30 37.41
CA TYR A 33 -21.65 50.40 36.58
C TYR A 33 -20.88 49.86 35.37
N GLU A 34 -20.11 50.72 34.70
CA GLU A 34 -19.22 50.34 33.58
C GLU A 34 -18.13 49.36 34.03
N LYS A 35 -17.49 49.60 35.18
CA LYS A 35 -16.52 48.66 35.77
C LYS A 35 -17.14 47.29 36.07
N LEU A 36 -18.37 47.28 36.59
CA LEU A 36 -19.13 46.07 36.89
C LEU A 36 -19.53 45.29 35.62
N LYS A 37 -19.87 46.00 34.53
CA LYS A 37 -20.11 45.40 33.21
C LYS A 37 -18.85 44.75 32.65
N LYS A 38 -17.71 45.47 32.69
CA LYS A 38 -16.42 44.94 32.22
C LYS A 38 -16.00 43.70 33.00
N SER A 39 -16.08 43.72 34.32
CA SER A 39 -15.72 42.56 35.16
C SER A 39 -16.63 41.35 34.89
N LYS A 40 -17.94 41.56 34.66
CA LYS A 40 -18.87 40.50 34.26
C LYS A 40 -18.52 39.91 32.89
N LEU A 41 -18.15 40.75 31.92
CA LEU A 41 -17.77 40.31 30.58
C LEU A 41 -16.46 39.51 30.61
N GLU A 42 -15.45 39.99 31.35
CA GLU A 42 -14.18 39.31 31.54
C GLU A 42 -14.38 37.94 32.21
N ARG A 43 -15.23 37.86 33.24
CA ARG A 43 -15.55 36.58 33.91
C ARG A 43 -16.22 35.60 32.95
N LYS A 44 -17.15 36.07 32.11
CA LYS A 44 -17.79 35.24 31.07
C LYS A 44 -16.77 34.75 30.03
N ASN A 45 -15.89 35.63 29.57
CA ASN A 45 -14.84 35.28 28.61
C ASN A 45 -13.84 34.28 29.19
N ARG A 46 -13.45 34.44 30.46
CA ARG A 46 -12.59 33.48 31.17
C ARG A 46 -13.24 32.09 31.27
N LEU A 47 -14.51 32.02 31.64
CA LEU A 47 -15.25 30.74 31.67
C LEU A 47 -15.34 30.11 30.27
N LYS A 48 -15.61 30.91 29.24
CA LYS A 48 -15.69 30.41 27.85
C LYS A 48 -14.35 29.85 27.38
N ASN A 49 -13.25 30.54 27.70
CA ASN A 49 -11.90 30.10 27.35
C ASN A 49 -11.51 28.83 28.12
N GLN A 50 -11.84 28.74 29.41
CA GLN A 50 -11.64 27.50 30.18
C GLN A 50 -12.40 26.32 29.56
N ARG A 51 -13.69 26.49 29.25
CA ARG A 51 -14.49 25.47 28.57
C ARG A 51 -13.93 25.07 27.21
N ARG A 52 -13.39 26.01 26.43
CA ARG A 52 -12.74 25.74 25.15
C ARG A 52 -11.46 24.93 25.32
N LYS A 53 -10.63 25.27 26.32
CA LYS A 53 -9.40 24.52 26.65
C LYS A 53 -9.71 23.08 27.03
N THR A 54 -10.65 22.87 27.95
CA THR A 54 -11.04 21.51 28.36
C THR A 54 -11.60 20.68 27.20
N ARG A 55 -12.41 21.30 26.32
CA ARG A 55 -12.89 20.63 25.10
C ARG A 55 -11.75 20.30 24.12
N ALA A 56 -10.78 21.20 23.97
CA ALA A 56 -9.62 20.97 23.11
C ALA A 56 -8.72 19.84 23.66
N GLU A 57 -8.51 19.78 24.97
CA GLU A 57 -7.77 18.70 25.63
C GLU A 57 -8.45 17.34 25.39
N ILE A 58 -9.77 17.24 25.61
CA ILE A 58 -10.53 16.02 25.33
C ILE A 58 -10.45 15.63 23.84
N LEU A 59 -10.55 16.61 22.94
CA LEU A 59 -10.43 16.37 21.50
C LEU A 59 -9.03 15.88 21.12
N GLN A 60 -7.99 16.38 21.79
CA GLN A 60 -6.60 15.99 21.55
C GLN A 60 -6.32 14.56 22.02
N ILE A 61 -6.83 14.16 23.20
CA ILE A 61 -6.80 12.76 23.64
C ILE A 61 -7.58 11.86 22.66
N GLY A 62 -8.78 12.29 22.26
CA GLY A 62 -9.60 11.54 21.30
C GLY A 62 -8.90 11.35 19.94
N ALA A 63 -8.22 12.40 19.45
CA ALA A 63 -7.44 12.34 18.23
C ALA A 63 -6.25 11.37 18.35
N LEU A 64 -5.57 11.33 19.50
CA LEU A 64 -4.47 10.40 19.74
C LEU A 64 -4.96 8.93 19.67
N ILE A 65 -6.07 8.62 20.34
CA ILE A 65 -6.67 7.28 20.31
C ILE A 65 -7.12 6.92 18.89
N PHE A 66 -7.72 7.86 18.16
CA PHE A 66 -8.15 7.66 16.79
C PHE A 66 -6.96 7.33 15.86
N VAL A 67 -5.86 8.07 15.96
CA VAL A 67 -4.65 7.81 15.17
C VAL A 67 -4.07 6.43 15.49
N LEU A 68 -4.01 6.05 16.77
CA LEU A 68 -3.57 4.71 17.17
C LEU A 68 -4.48 3.61 16.61
N GLY A 69 -5.80 3.83 16.63
CA GLY A 69 -6.76 2.90 16.03
C GLY A 69 -6.59 2.75 14.51
N MET A 70 -6.38 3.86 13.80
CA MET A 70 -6.13 3.85 12.36
C MET A 70 -4.83 3.11 12.00
N ILE A 71 -3.76 3.30 12.79
CA ILE A 71 -2.49 2.57 12.60
C ILE A 71 -2.68 1.07 12.82
N ALA A 72 -3.46 0.66 13.84
CA ALA A 72 -3.73 -0.74 14.11
C ALA A 72 -4.46 -1.41 12.93
N ILE A 73 -5.53 -0.78 12.43
CA ILE A 73 -6.28 -1.29 11.27
C ILE A 73 -5.38 -1.35 10.04
N TRP A 74 -4.59 -0.29 9.75
CA TRP A 74 -3.70 -0.27 8.60
C TRP A 74 -2.65 -1.39 8.63
N ARG A 75 -2.11 -1.68 9.82
CA ARG A 75 -1.17 -2.78 10.02
C ARG A 75 -1.81 -4.13 9.71
N ASP A 76 -3.04 -4.35 10.15
CA ASP A 76 -3.76 -5.58 9.89
C ASP A 76 -4.03 -5.76 8.38
N THR A 77 -4.40 -4.69 7.66
CA THR A 77 -4.61 -4.76 6.19
C THR A 77 -3.33 -5.15 5.44
N ASN A 78 -2.18 -4.60 5.84
CA ASN A 78 -0.89 -4.96 5.24
C ASN A 78 -0.54 -6.43 5.53
N VAL A 79 -0.79 -6.90 6.76
CA VAL A 79 -0.57 -8.30 7.14
C VAL A 79 -1.45 -9.24 6.31
N TYR A 80 -2.70 -8.87 6.05
CA TYR A 80 -3.60 -9.64 5.19
C TYR A 80 -3.11 -9.73 3.75
N SER A 81 -2.65 -8.62 3.16
CA SER A 81 -2.07 -8.64 1.81
C SER A 81 -0.83 -9.53 1.71
N MET A 82 0.03 -9.50 2.74
CA MET A 82 1.25 -10.30 2.79
C MET A 82 0.95 -11.79 2.98
N ARG A 83 -0.08 -12.15 3.78
CA ARG A 83 -0.57 -13.53 3.90
C ARG A 83 -1.11 -14.06 2.58
N ASN A 84 -1.84 -13.23 1.83
CA ASN A 84 -2.39 -13.63 0.54
C ASN A 84 -1.29 -13.85 -0.50
N ASN A 85 -0.30 -12.95 -0.54
CA ASN A 85 0.87 -13.11 -1.40
C ASN A 85 1.66 -14.38 -1.04
N LEU A 86 1.88 -14.64 0.25
CA LEU A 86 2.56 -15.86 0.70
C LEU A 86 1.78 -17.13 0.33
N SER A 87 0.44 -17.11 0.43
CA SER A 87 -0.41 -18.23 0.01
C SER A 87 -0.32 -18.47 -1.50
N ASN A 88 -0.37 -17.41 -2.31
CA ASN A 88 -0.24 -17.51 -3.76
C ASN A 88 1.14 -18.02 -4.17
N THR A 89 2.20 -17.52 -3.56
CA THR A 89 3.56 -18.02 -3.80
C THR A 89 3.69 -19.50 -3.45
N ASN A 90 3.14 -19.94 -2.32
CA ASN A 90 3.14 -21.35 -1.95
C ASN A 90 2.34 -22.22 -2.92
N LYS A 91 1.20 -21.73 -3.43
CA LYS A 91 0.45 -22.43 -4.48
C LYS A 91 1.27 -22.59 -5.75
N GLN A 92 1.92 -21.51 -6.21
CA GLN A 92 2.80 -21.57 -7.39
C GLN A 92 3.96 -22.54 -7.20
N ILE A 93 4.59 -22.56 -6.01
CA ILE A 93 5.65 -23.54 -5.70
C ILE A 93 5.11 -24.97 -5.78
N SER A 94 3.92 -25.22 -5.22
CA SER A 94 3.31 -26.55 -5.27
C SER A 94 2.95 -26.97 -6.69
N GLU A 95 2.44 -26.05 -7.51
CA GLU A 95 2.11 -26.29 -8.91
C GLU A 95 3.37 -26.62 -9.71
N VAL A 96 4.41 -25.79 -9.61
CA VAL A 96 5.71 -26.03 -10.28
C VAL A 96 6.37 -27.32 -9.80
N SER A 97 6.21 -27.71 -8.54
CA SER A 97 6.71 -28.98 -8.02
C SER A 97 5.95 -30.16 -8.63
N SER A 98 4.62 -30.06 -8.72
CA SER A 98 3.77 -31.08 -9.36
C SER A 98 4.11 -31.23 -10.84
N ASP A 99 4.31 -30.12 -11.55
CA ASP A 99 4.70 -30.13 -12.96
C ASP A 99 6.07 -30.76 -13.17
N ASN A 100 7.05 -30.45 -12.30
CA ASN A 100 8.36 -31.10 -12.33
C ASN A 100 8.27 -32.61 -12.10
N GLU A 101 7.42 -33.05 -11.16
CA GLU A 101 7.22 -34.48 -10.90
C GLU A 101 6.54 -35.17 -12.08
N ALA A 102 5.54 -34.54 -12.69
CA ALA A 102 4.89 -35.04 -13.90
C ALA A 102 5.87 -35.17 -15.06
N LEU A 103 6.68 -34.16 -15.33
CA LEU A 103 7.74 -34.18 -16.34
C LEU A 103 8.75 -35.29 -16.07
N ARG A 104 9.16 -35.47 -14.80
CA ARG A 104 10.07 -36.56 -14.43
C ARG A 104 9.47 -37.92 -14.72
N VAL A 105 8.19 -38.12 -14.42
CA VAL A 105 7.46 -39.36 -14.75
C VAL A 105 7.37 -39.55 -16.26
N GLU A 106 7.12 -38.50 -17.04
CA GLU A 106 7.08 -38.56 -18.50
C GLU A 106 8.43 -38.98 -19.09
N ILE A 107 9.52 -38.39 -18.62
CA ILE A 107 10.88 -38.78 -19.01
C ILE A 107 11.14 -40.25 -18.67
N LEU A 108 10.74 -40.70 -17.48
CA LEU A 108 10.88 -42.11 -17.08
C LEU A 108 10.03 -43.05 -17.95
N LYS A 109 8.83 -42.64 -18.36
CA LYS A 109 8.00 -43.42 -19.30
C LYS A 109 8.65 -43.47 -20.68
N ALA A 110 9.13 -42.34 -21.20
CA ALA A 110 9.77 -42.25 -22.50
C ALA A 110 11.06 -43.09 -22.56
N SER A 111 11.87 -43.04 -21.49
CA SER A 111 13.10 -43.83 -21.36
C SER A 111 12.88 -45.28 -20.92
N SER A 112 11.66 -45.65 -20.53
CA SER A 112 11.36 -47.02 -20.13
C SER A 112 11.61 -47.97 -21.29
N LEU A 113 12.22 -49.12 -20.98
CA LEU A 113 12.60 -50.11 -21.98
C LEU A 113 11.43 -50.54 -22.88
N GLY A 114 10.21 -50.62 -22.32
CA GLY A 114 9.00 -50.93 -23.07
C GLY A 114 8.62 -49.86 -24.09
N ASN A 115 8.75 -48.59 -23.74
CA ASN A 115 8.44 -47.49 -24.65
C ASN A 115 9.52 -47.34 -25.73
N VAL A 116 10.80 -47.46 -25.36
CA VAL A 116 11.92 -47.48 -26.31
C VAL A 116 11.76 -48.62 -27.31
N LYS A 117 11.46 -49.84 -26.84
CA LYS A 117 11.20 -50.99 -27.71
C LYS A 117 10.04 -50.72 -28.67
N LYS A 118 8.94 -50.16 -28.16
CA LYS A 118 7.76 -49.85 -28.97
C LYS A 118 8.05 -48.80 -30.06
N THR A 119 8.77 -47.73 -29.74
CA THR A 119 9.19 -46.70 -30.71
C THR A 119 10.18 -47.27 -31.71
N SER A 120 11.16 -48.07 -31.27
CA SER A 120 12.10 -48.74 -32.17
C SER A 120 11.40 -49.68 -33.15
N GLU A 121 10.45 -50.50 -32.68
CA GLU A 121 9.74 -51.46 -33.52
C GLU A 121 8.72 -50.81 -34.46
N ASN A 122 7.94 -49.83 -34.00
CA ASN A 122 6.83 -49.25 -34.77
C ASN A 122 7.20 -48.01 -35.58
N ASP A 123 8.02 -47.10 -35.02
CA ASP A 123 8.32 -45.81 -35.67
C ASP A 123 9.60 -45.89 -36.49
N LEU A 124 10.58 -46.67 -36.04
CA LEU A 124 11.87 -46.85 -36.71
C LEU A 124 11.97 -48.17 -37.48
N ASN A 125 10.91 -48.98 -37.48
CA ASN A 125 10.85 -50.30 -38.11
C ASN A 125 12.05 -51.20 -37.77
N MET A 126 12.60 -51.05 -36.57
CA MET A 126 13.71 -51.88 -36.09
C MET A 126 13.18 -53.27 -35.76
N VAL A 127 13.81 -54.28 -36.33
CA VAL A 127 13.46 -55.68 -36.09
C VAL A 127 14.57 -56.32 -35.26
N ILE A 128 14.20 -57.10 -34.24
CA ILE A 128 15.18 -57.86 -33.46
C ILE A 128 15.86 -58.85 -34.40
N PRO A 129 17.19 -58.81 -34.56
CA PRO A 129 17.88 -59.70 -35.49
C PRO A 129 17.78 -61.16 -35.03
N THR A 130 17.30 -62.03 -35.91
CA THR A 130 17.32 -63.49 -35.74
C THR A 130 18.70 -64.06 -36.05
N LYS A 131 18.98 -65.30 -35.64
CA LYS A 131 20.28 -65.97 -35.83
C LYS A 131 20.73 -66.01 -37.31
N GLU A 132 19.78 -65.98 -38.23
CA GLU A 132 20.00 -65.94 -39.69
C GLU A 132 20.52 -64.59 -40.18
N ASN A 133 20.24 -63.50 -39.45
CA ASN A 133 20.64 -62.13 -39.80
C ASN A 133 21.99 -61.74 -39.18
N ILE A 134 22.63 -62.65 -38.43
CA ILE A 134 23.92 -62.40 -37.76
C ILE A 134 25.06 -62.84 -38.68
N VAL A 135 25.78 -61.89 -39.24
CA VAL A 135 27.04 -62.15 -39.97
C VAL A 135 28.18 -62.18 -38.96
N LYS A 136 28.79 -63.36 -38.77
CA LYS A 136 30.02 -63.49 -37.97
C LYS A 136 31.21 -63.10 -38.85
N VAL A 137 31.83 -61.97 -38.54
CA VAL A 137 33.05 -61.51 -39.22
C VAL A 137 34.25 -61.87 -38.35
N ASP A 138 35.22 -62.54 -38.94
CA ASP A 138 36.50 -62.83 -38.31
C ASP A 138 37.41 -61.59 -38.39
N LEU A 139 37.62 -60.95 -37.25
CA LEU A 139 38.40 -59.71 -37.11
C LEU A 139 39.93 -59.94 -37.15
N THR A 140 40.40 -61.18 -37.28
CA THR A 140 41.84 -61.49 -37.35
C THR A 140 42.48 -61.10 -38.68
N LYS A 141 41.69 -60.80 -39.71
CA LYS A 141 42.14 -60.27 -41.00
C LYS A 141 41.70 -58.82 -41.15
N ASP A 142 42.53 -58.02 -41.79
CA ASP A 142 42.19 -56.63 -42.12
C ASP A 142 41.06 -56.62 -43.17
N ASN A 143 39.83 -56.45 -42.70
CA ASN A 143 38.61 -56.51 -43.52
C ASN A 143 38.21 -55.14 -44.08
N PHE A 144 39.01 -54.10 -43.86
CA PHE A 144 38.72 -52.76 -44.38
C PHE A 144 39.40 -52.55 -45.73
N LYS A 145 38.66 -52.08 -46.73
CA LYS A 145 39.29 -51.57 -47.95
C LYS A 145 40.09 -50.33 -47.58
N LYS A 146 41.41 -50.37 -47.80
CA LYS A 146 42.28 -49.18 -47.72
C LYS A 146 41.70 -48.11 -48.65
N GLN A 147 41.08 -47.09 -48.07
CA GLN A 147 40.70 -45.89 -48.81
C GLN A 147 42.01 -45.20 -49.23
N GLU A 148 42.24 -45.09 -50.53
CA GLU A 148 43.22 -44.13 -51.03
C GLU A 148 42.75 -42.74 -50.61
N ASN A 149 43.59 -42.09 -49.80
CA ASN A 149 43.38 -40.74 -49.28
C ASN A 149 43.27 -39.75 -50.44
N LYS A 150 42.05 -39.49 -50.92
CA LYS A 150 41.78 -38.25 -51.66
C LYS A 150 41.85 -37.10 -50.64
N PRO A 151 42.65 -36.06 -50.89
CA PRO A 151 42.80 -34.97 -49.92
C PRO A 151 41.45 -34.31 -49.66
N VAL A 152 40.96 -34.44 -48.43
CA VAL A 152 39.82 -33.69 -47.93
C VAL A 152 40.19 -32.22 -48.00
N LYS A 153 39.51 -31.46 -48.85
CA LYS A 153 39.57 -29.99 -48.80
C LYS A 153 38.93 -29.56 -47.48
N VAL A 154 39.76 -29.27 -46.50
CA VAL A 154 39.35 -28.58 -45.27
C VAL A 154 38.99 -27.15 -45.68
N THR A 155 37.69 -26.88 -45.84
CA THR A 155 37.20 -25.50 -45.90
C THR A 155 37.36 -24.92 -44.49
N ASN A 156 38.46 -24.21 -44.28
CA ASN A 156 38.71 -23.41 -43.09
C ASN A 156 37.67 -22.28 -43.02
N ASN A 157 36.55 -22.50 -42.33
CA ASN A 157 35.64 -21.42 -41.98
C ASN A 157 36.23 -20.62 -40.79
N LYS A 158 37.37 -19.95 -41.03
CA LYS A 158 38.09 -19.14 -40.04
C LYS A 158 37.59 -17.70 -39.94
N SER A 159 36.54 -17.33 -40.68
CA SER A 159 36.17 -15.92 -40.86
C SER A 159 35.34 -15.33 -39.71
N PHE A 160 34.50 -16.13 -39.04
CA PHE A 160 33.62 -15.61 -37.98
C PHE A 160 34.29 -15.52 -36.59
N ILE A 161 35.11 -16.50 -36.23
CA ILE A 161 35.74 -16.56 -34.89
C ILE A 161 36.85 -15.50 -34.74
N MET A 162 37.57 -15.18 -35.82
CA MET A 162 38.59 -14.13 -35.81
C MET A 162 37.98 -12.73 -35.60
N ASN A 163 36.86 -12.43 -36.26
CA ASN A 163 36.20 -11.13 -36.14
C ASN A 163 35.64 -10.88 -34.72
N ILE A 164 35.14 -11.92 -34.06
CA ILE A 164 34.67 -11.83 -32.66
C ILE A 164 35.84 -11.63 -31.69
N LYS A 165 36.97 -12.30 -31.93
CA LYS A 165 38.16 -12.16 -31.10
C LYS A 165 38.73 -10.73 -31.17
N ASP A 166 38.78 -10.13 -32.35
CA ASP A 166 39.28 -8.76 -32.53
C ASP A 166 38.36 -7.69 -31.93
N ALA A 167 37.05 -7.94 -31.86
CA ALA A 167 36.10 -7.04 -31.22
C ALA A 167 36.12 -7.10 -29.68
N LEU A 168 36.59 -8.22 -29.10
CA LEU A 168 36.71 -8.41 -27.65
C LEU A 168 38.07 -7.99 -27.08
N LEU A 169 39.08 -7.81 -27.93
CA LEU A 169 40.45 -7.42 -27.56
C LEU A 169 40.76 -5.95 -27.84
N LYS A 170 39.75 -5.13 -28.14
CA LYS A 170 39.84 -3.67 -28.23
C LYS A 170 39.12 -3.02 -27.07
#